data_AF-A0A9E5LNZ3-F1
#
_entry.id   AF-A0A9E5LNZ3-F1
#
_cell.length_a   1.000
_cell.length_b   1.000
_cell.length_c   1.000
_cell.angle_alpha   90.00
_cell.angle_beta   90.00
_cell.angle_gamma   90.00
#
_symmetry.space_group_name_H-M   'P 1'
#
loop_
_entity.id
_entity.type
_entity.pdbx_description
1 polymer ?
#
loop_
_entity_poly.entity_id
_entity_poly.type
_entity_poly.pdbx_seq_one_letter_code
_entity_poly.pdbx_strand_id
1 'polypeptide(L)'
;MKIRNLAFVFASIEALFLLSLATYLFIRSATSKVEELDAVIAEIVMLVLGAAGLFFAGRGVMREKRYGRGAIVMANLIALGVAYYMI
;
A
#
# COMPACT_ATOMS: atom_id res chain seq x y z
N MET A 1 17.74 -2.28 17.47
CA MET A 1 17.01 -3.39 16.82
C MET A 1 15.50 -3.28 16.92
N LYS A 2 14.91 -3.03 18.11
CA LYS A 2 13.43 -2.97 18.30
C LYS A 2 12.68 -2.00 17.38
N ILE A 3 13.19 -0.78 17.18
CA ILE A 3 12.51 0.27 16.39
C ILE A 3 12.40 -0.09 14.90
N ARG A 4 13.43 -0.71 14.31
CA ARG A 4 13.41 -1.12 12.91
C ARG A 4 12.45 -2.28 12.65
N ASN A 5 12.31 -3.19 13.61
CA ASN A 5 11.32 -4.25 13.54
C ASN A 5 9.91 -3.68 13.63
N LEU A 6 9.66 -2.69 14.51
CA LEU A 6 8.38 -2.00 14.57
C LEU A 6 8.04 -1.32 13.23
N ALA A 7 8.99 -0.57 12.66
CA ALA A 7 8.79 0.08 11.36
C ALA A 7 8.46 -0.93 10.24
N PHE A 8 9.11 -2.10 10.24
CA PHE A 8 8.77 -3.18 9.32
C PHE A 8 7.37 -3.75 9.57
N VAL A 9 6.99 -3.97 10.82
CA VAL A 9 5.65 -4.48 11.18
C VAL A 9 4.57 -3.49 10.73
N PHE A 10 4.73 -2.19 11.03
CA PHE A 10 3.78 -1.17 10.60
C PHE A 10 3.65 -1.11 9.07
N ALA A 11 4.77 -1.03 8.35
CA ALA A 11 4.76 -1.05 6.88
C ALA A 11 4.14 -2.34 6.30
N SER A 12 4.30 -3.48 6.99
CA SER A 12 3.69 -4.75 6.58
C SER A 12 2.18 -4.77 6.82
N ILE A 13 1.71 -4.17 7.91
CA ILE A 13 0.26 -4.02 8.19
C ILE A 13 -0.37 -3.08 7.17
N GLU A 14 0.26 -1.95 6.85
CA GLU A 14 -0.19 -1.03 5.80
C GLU A 14 -0.25 -1.74 4.43
N ALA A 15 0.78 -2.52 4.09
CA ALA A 15 0.79 -3.31 2.85
C ALA A 15 -0.34 -4.36 2.83
N LEU A 16 -0.60 -5.01 3.97
CA LEU A 16 -1.70 -5.97 4.09
C LEU A 16 -3.06 -5.29 3.91
N PHE A 17 -3.23 -4.09 4.46
CA PHE A 17 -4.45 -3.29 4.27
C PHE A 17 -4.68 -2.95 2.79
N LEU A 18 -3.63 -2.51 2.07
CA LEU A 18 -3.71 -2.25 0.63
C LEU A 18 -4.07 -3.53 -0.17
N LEU A 19 -3.52 -4.69 0.20
CA LEU A 19 -3.88 -5.97 -0.44
C LEU A 19 -5.33 -6.39 -0.12
N SER A 20 -5.80 -6.16 1.10
CA SER A 20 -7.19 -6.39 1.46
C SER A 20 -8.14 -5.51 0.64
N LEU A 21 -7.78 -4.24 0.41
CA LEU A 21 -8.55 -3.33 -0.44
C LEU A 21 -8.54 -3.78 -1.90
N ALA A 22 -7.39 -4.19 -2.44
CA ALA A 22 -7.29 -4.73 -3.80
C ALA A 22 -8.15 -5.99 -3.96
N THR A 23 -8.12 -6.89 -2.98
CA THR A 23 -8.93 -8.11 -2.97
C THR A 23 -10.42 -7.78 -2.91
N TYR A 24 -10.81 -6.82 -2.07
CA TYR A 24 -12.19 -6.35 -1.99
C TYR A 24 -12.68 -5.79 -3.33
N LEU A 25 -11.90 -4.90 -3.96
CA LEU A 25 -12.24 -4.31 -5.26
C LEU A 25 -12.31 -5.38 -6.35
N PHE A 26 -11.42 -6.36 -6.33
CA PHE A 26 -11.46 -7.48 -7.26
C PHE A 26 -12.76 -8.29 -7.13
N ILE A 27 -13.14 -8.67 -5.89
CA ILE A 27 -14.39 -9.40 -5.64
C ILE A 27 -15.60 -8.55 -6.05
N ARG A 28 -15.62 -7.25 -5.69
CA ARG A 28 -16.70 -6.32 -6.06
C ARG A 28 -16.83 -6.20 -7.58
N SER A 29 -15.72 -6.12 -8.29
CA SER A 29 -15.71 -6.02 -9.76
C SER A 29 -16.22 -7.28 -10.43
N ALA A 30 -16.03 -8.44 -9.81
CA ALA A 30 -16.54 -9.71 -10.31
C ALA A 30 -18.04 -9.93 -10.05
N THR A 31 -18.58 -9.36 -8.96
CA THR A 31 -19.97 -9.63 -8.52
C THR A 31 -20.97 -8.53 -8.86
N SER A 32 -20.50 -7.32 -9.18
CA SER A 32 -21.34 -6.13 -9.36
C SER A 32 -21.08 -5.46 -10.71
N LYS A 33 -22.06 -4.69 -11.20
CA LYS A 33 -21.83 -3.80 -12.35
C LYS A 33 -20.88 -2.68 -11.93
N VAL A 34 -19.82 -2.50 -12.69
CA VAL A 34 -18.82 -1.43 -12.51
C VAL A 34 -19.01 -0.44 -13.65
N GLU A 35 -19.18 0.84 -13.31
CA GLU A 35 -19.36 1.91 -14.31
C GLU A 35 -18.06 2.14 -15.09
N GLU A 36 -16.93 2.22 -14.39
CA GLU A 36 -15.61 2.53 -14.98
C GLU A 36 -14.63 1.38 -14.72
N LEU A 37 -14.74 0.30 -15.50
CA LEU A 37 -13.94 -0.91 -15.29
C LEU A 37 -12.43 -0.65 -15.45
N ASP A 38 -12.03 0.17 -16.41
CA ASP A 38 -10.63 0.49 -16.68
C ASP A 38 -9.97 1.19 -15.48
N ALA A 39 -10.68 2.12 -14.85
CA ALA A 39 -10.22 2.82 -13.65
C ALA A 39 -10.05 1.86 -12.48
N VAL A 40 -11.01 0.96 -12.26
CA VAL A 40 -10.95 -0.02 -11.17
C VAL A 40 -9.81 -1.02 -11.37
N ILE A 41 -9.55 -1.46 -12.61
CA ILE A 41 -8.40 -2.31 -12.91
C ILE A 41 -7.09 -1.59 -12.59
N ALA A 42 -6.95 -0.33 -13.01
CA ALA A 42 -5.77 0.47 -12.71
C ALA A 42 -5.57 0.65 -11.19
N GLU A 43 -6.66 0.87 -10.45
CA GLU A 43 -6.65 0.97 -8.99
C GLU A 43 -6.18 -0.33 -8.33
N ILE A 44 -6.73 -1.48 -8.74
CA ILE A 44 -6.31 -2.80 -8.21
C ILE A 44 -4.81 -3.02 -8.47
N VAL A 45 -4.33 -2.74 -9.68
CA VAL A 45 -2.89 -2.89 -10.02
C VAL A 45 -2.03 -1.96 -9.16
N MET A 46 -2.43 -0.70 -8.99
CA MET A 46 -1.70 0.26 -8.16
C MET A 46 -1.69 -0.14 -6.68
N LEU A 47 -2.80 -0.66 -6.14
CA LEU A 47 -2.87 -1.16 -4.77
C LEU A 47 -1.94 -2.36 -4.55
N VAL A 48 -1.90 -3.30 -5.48
CA VAL A 48 -1.00 -4.47 -5.41
C VAL A 48 0.47 -4.04 -5.49
N LEU A 49 0.81 -3.16 -6.44
CA LEU A 49 2.17 -2.64 -6.58
C LEU A 49 2.59 -1.81 -5.36
N GLY A 50 1.70 -0.97 -4.84
CA GLY A 50 1.90 -0.17 -3.64
C GLY A 50 2.15 -1.05 -2.41
N ALA A 51 1.33 -2.09 -2.22
CA ALA A 51 1.51 -3.05 -1.14
C ALA A 51 2.86 -3.79 -1.22
N ALA A 52 3.19 -4.30 -2.42
CA ALA A 52 4.47 -4.98 -2.64
C ALA A 52 5.65 -4.03 -2.37
N GLY A 53 5.60 -2.83 -2.93
CA GLY A 53 6.63 -1.80 -2.73
C GLY A 53 6.83 -1.45 -1.26
N LEU A 54 5.75 -1.26 -0.51
CA LEU A 54 5.78 -0.94 0.91
C LEU A 54 6.35 -2.09 1.76
N PHE A 55 5.96 -3.34 1.45
CA PHE A 55 6.52 -4.52 2.11
C PHE A 55 8.03 -4.65 1.87
N PHE A 56 8.49 -4.47 0.62
CA PHE A 56 9.92 -4.51 0.30
C PHE A 56 10.68 -3.33 0.93
N ALA A 57 10.09 -2.14 1.00
CA ALA A 57 10.67 -1.00 1.68
C ALA A 57 10.83 -1.27 3.19
N GLY A 58 9.80 -1.80 3.85
CA GLY A 58 9.84 -2.26 5.23
C GLY A 58 10.95 -3.29 5.47
N ARG A 59 11.04 -4.30 4.60
CA ARG A 59 12.09 -5.32 4.65
C ARG A 59 13.48 -4.70 4.48
N GLY A 60 13.60 -3.68 3.63
CA GLY A 60 14.82 -2.89 3.45
C GLY A 60 15.24 -2.18 4.73
N VAL A 61 14.29 -1.57 5.45
CA VAL A 61 14.54 -0.94 6.77
C VAL A 61 15.01 -1.98 7.80
N MET A 62 14.36 -3.15 7.82
CA MET A 62 14.77 -4.26 8.68
C MET A 62 16.16 -4.81 8.32
N ARG A 63 16.65 -4.62 7.09
CA ARG A 63 17.98 -5.03 6.62
C ARG A 63 19.03 -3.91 6.60
N GLU A 64 18.76 -2.78 7.25
CA GLU A 64 19.66 -1.60 7.30
C GLU A 64 19.93 -0.96 5.93
N LYS A 65 19.08 -1.20 4.95
CA LYS A 65 19.18 -0.54 3.64
C LYS A 65 18.60 0.88 3.72
N ARG A 66 19.35 1.85 3.19
CA ARG A 66 18.99 3.28 3.22
C ARG A 66 17.72 3.61 2.43
N TYR A 67 17.41 2.87 1.36
CA TYR A 67 16.27 3.15 0.49
C TYR A 67 14.90 2.96 1.17
N GLY A 68 14.80 2.05 2.17
CA GLY A 68 13.50 1.68 2.75
C GLY A 68 12.84 2.79 3.55
N ARG A 69 13.63 3.63 4.23
CA ARG A 69 13.10 4.68 5.12
C ARG A 69 12.41 5.78 4.34
N GLY A 70 13.07 6.29 3.30
CA GLY A 70 12.51 7.34 2.44
C GLY A 70 11.24 6.87 1.73
N ALA A 71 11.24 5.65 1.21
CA ALA A 71 10.08 5.10 0.52
C ALA A 71 8.83 5.01 1.43
N ILE A 72 8.97 4.51 2.66
CA ILE A 72 7.83 4.41 3.61
C ILE A 72 7.30 5.79 4.00
N VAL A 73 8.20 6.76 4.26
CA VAL A 73 7.79 8.13 4.61
C VAL A 73 7.05 8.77 3.44
N MET A 74 7.57 8.64 2.22
CA MET A 74 6.93 9.20 1.03
C MET A 74 5.55 8.57 0.78
N ALA A 75 5.41 7.25 0.93
CA ALA A 75 4.13 6.57 0.78
C ALA A 75 3.07 7.13 1.76
N ASN A 76 3.46 7.33 3.02
CA ASN A 76 2.58 7.91 4.04
C ASN A 76 2.22 9.37 3.77
N LEU A 77 3.17 10.19 3.30
CA LEU A 77 2.90 11.59 2.93
C LEU A 77 1.92 11.69 1.74
N ILE A 78 2.06 10.82 0.74
CA ILE A 78 1.11 10.72 -0.37
C ILE A 78 -0.27 10.32 0.17
N ALA A 79 -0.34 9.29 1.02
CA ALA A 79 -1.60 8.81 1.58
C ALA A 79 -2.32 9.89 2.39
N LEU A 80 -1.60 10.66 3.21
CA LEU A 80 -2.17 11.80 3.95
C LEU A 80 -2.72 12.88 3.01
N GLY A 81 -1.98 13.21 1.95
CA GLY A 81 -2.44 14.16 0.93
C GLY A 81 -3.73 13.68 0.26
N VAL A 82 -3.76 12.43 -0.18
CA VAL A 82 -4.95 11.83 -0.82
C VAL A 82 -6.14 11.80 0.14
N ALA A 83 -5.94 11.35 1.37
CA ALA A 83 -7.01 11.25 2.37
C ALA A 83 -7.66 12.62 2.69
N TYR A 84 -6.86 13.70 2.70
CA TYR A 84 -7.38 15.05 2.92
C TYR A 84 -8.34 15.52 1.82
N TYR A 85 -8.13 15.12 0.57
CA TYR A 85 -8.97 15.53 -0.56
C TYR A 85 -10.14 14.58 -0.87
N MET A 86 -10.25 13.45 -0.18
CA MET A 86 -11.32 12.45 -0.38
C MET A 86 -12.52 12.60 0.57
N ILE A 87 -12.45 13.56 1.51
CA ILE A 87 -13.54 13.94 2.42
C ILE A 87 -14.29 15.12 1.81
#